data_AF-A0A0D0PER3-F1
#
_entry.id   AF-A0A0D0PER3-F1
#
_cell.length_a   1.000
_cell.length_b   1.000
_cell.length_c   1.000
_cell.angle_alpha   90.00
_cell.angle_beta   90.00
_cell.angle_gamma   90.00
#
_symmetry.space_group_name_H-M   'P 1'
#
loop_
_entity.id
_entity.type
_entity.pdbx_description
1 polymer ?
#
loop_
_entity_poly.entity_id
_entity_poly.type
_entity_poly.pdbx_seq_one_letter_code
_entity_poly.pdbx_strand_id
1 'polypeptide(L)'
;GVEPEPTRQYYFSLFDKIEASGSIPEPLLDIVVPIFFRPGIDPQSSLYQQFRATLAALPTERLRDSIVPLGRIIFGRDDILPRLTELDAGRTLVMCGDQDKPRPPSEALEMAERIGCPHVLIPEAGHISNLENPEFVTQVLLEFLRR
;
A
#
# COMPACT_ATOMS: atom_id res chain seq x y z
N GLY A 1 11.02 5.40 5.94
CA GLY A 1 12.21 5.95 5.29
C GLY A 1 11.82 6.89 4.18
N VAL A 2 12.82 7.51 3.55
CA VAL A 2 12.72 8.10 2.20
C VAL A 2 12.44 6.99 1.19
N GLU A 3 11.63 7.27 0.17
CA GLU A 3 11.50 6.36 -0.97
C GLU A 3 12.84 6.29 -1.74
N PRO A 4 13.42 5.10 -1.99
CA PRO A 4 14.64 4.98 -2.77
C PRO A 4 14.52 5.66 -4.14
N GLU A 5 15.57 6.35 -4.57
CA GLU A 5 15.53 7.14 -5.80
C GLU A 5 15.05 6.36 -7.04
N PRO A 6 15.49 5.10 -7.28
CA PRO A 6 15.03 4.34 -8.44
C PRO A 6 13.53 4.05 -8.41
N THR A 7 12.99 3.65 -7.25
CA THR A 7 11.56 3.34 -7.12
C THR A 7 10.71 4.60 -7.13
N ARG A 8 11.21 5.70 -6.54
CA ARG A 8 10.59 7.03 -6.64
C ARG A 8 10.42 7.49 -8.08
N GLN A 9 11.49 7.43 -8.88
CA GLN A 9 11.46 7.77 -10.30
C GLN A 9 10.49 6.87 -11.08
N TYR A 10 10.49 5.58 -10.77
CA TYR A 10 9.56 4.63 -11.39
C TYR A 10 8.09 5.01 -11.12
N TYR A 11 7.70 5.22 -9.86
CA TYR A 11 6.33 5.62 -9.52
C TYR A 11 5.95 6.98 -10.13
N PHE A 12 6.86 7.96 -10.11
CA PHE A 12 6.62 9.25 -10.75
C PHE A 12 6.36 9.10 -12.24
N SER A 13 7.09 8.22 -12.94
CA SER A 13 6.85 7.95 -14.36
C SER A 13 5.48 7.33 -14.63
N LEU A 14 4.92 6.54 -13.69
CA LEU A 14 3.56 6.02 -13.80
C LEU A 14 2.54 7.16 -13.62
N PHE A 15 2.73 8.02 -12.64
CA PHE A 15 1.86 9.19 -12.43
C PHE A 15 1.89 10.15 -13.62
N ASP A 16 3.06 10.42 -14.22
CA ASP A 16 3.19 11.26 -15.42
C ASP A 16 2.34 10.70 -16.57
N LYS A 17 2.34 9.37 -16.77
CA LYS A 17 1.53 8.69 -17.79
C LYS A 17 0.03 8.79 -17.51
N ILE A 18 -0.38 8.62 -16.25
CA ILE A 18 -1.79 8.76 -15.83
C ILE A 18 -2.26 10.20 -16.04
N GLU A 19 -1.46 11.17 -15.62
CA GLU A 19 -1.77 12.60 -15.74
C GLU A 19 -1.91 13.04 -17.20
N ALA A 20 -0.95 12.65 -18.04
CA ALA A 20 -0.95 12.97 -19.46
C ALA A 20 -2.14 12.34 -20.21
N SER A 21 -2.44 11.07 -19.95
CA SER A 21 -3.56 10.36 -20.60
C SER A 21 -4.93 10.76 -20.04
N GLY A 22 -5.00 11.22 -18.79
CA GLY A 22 -6.25 11.50 -18.09
C GLY A 22 -7.08 10.25 -17.80
N SER A 23 -6.49 9.06 -17.90
CA SER A 23 -7.10 7.76 -17.61
C SER A 23 -6.02 6.77 -17.13
N ILE A 24 -6.41 5.55 -16.78
CA ILE A 24 -5.46 4.46 -16.54
C ILE A 24 -5.70 3.42 -17.64
N PRO A 25 -4.97 3.48 -18.78
CA PRO A 25 -5.22 2.59 -19.91
C PRO A 25 -4.85 1.13 -19.57
N GLU A 26 -5.40 0.17 -20.31
CA GLU A 26 -5.20 -1.29 -20.06
C GLU A 26 -3.74 -1.70 -19.82
N PRO A 27 -2.74 -1.26 -20.61
CA PRO A 27 -1.34 -1.63 -20.37
C PRO A 27 -0.79 -1.09 -19.04
N LEU A 28 -1.35 0.02 -18.55
CA LEU A 28 -0.97 0.61 -17.27
C LEU A 28 -1.70 -0.07 -16.12
N LEU A 29 -2.95 -0.50 -16.31
CA LEU A 29 -3.66 -1.34 -15.33
C LEU A 29 -2.93 -2.67 -15.11
N ASP A 30 -2.36 -3.28 -16.16
CA ASP A 30 -1.57 -4.52 -16.05
C ASP A 30 -0.29 -4.36 -15.23
N ILE A 31 0.19 -3.13 -15.08
CA ILE A 31 1.35 -2.79 -14.25
C ILE A 31 0.91 -2.41 -12.84
N VAL A 32 -0.09 -1.53 -12.73
CA VAL A 32 -0.50 -0.92 -11.46
C VAL A 32 -1.27 -1.89 -10.59
N VAL A 33 -2.24 -2.62 -11.15
CA VAL A 33 -3.14 -3.48 -10.37
C VAL A 33 -2.35 -4.55 -9.59
N PRO A 34 -1.40 -5.30 -10.19
CA PRO A 34 -0.66 -6.33 -9.45
C PRO A 34 0.19 -5.81 -8.28
N ILE A 35 0.55 -4.51 -8.25
CA ILE A 35 1.34 -3.93 -7.15
C ILE A 35 0.57 -3.96 -5.82
N PHE A 36 -0.77 -3.92 -5.87
CA PHE A 36 -1.60 -3.86 -4.67
C PHE A 36 -1.82 -5.22 -4.00
N PHE A 37 -1.53 -6.33 -4.68
CA PHE A 37 -1.92 -7.66 -4.24
C PHE A 37 -0.73 -8.57 -3.98
N ARG A 38 -0.99 -9.68 -3.30
CA ARG A 38 0.00 -10.74 -3.15
C ARG A 38 0.36 -11.36 -4.50
N PRO A 39 1.60 -11.86 -4.66
CA PRO A 39 1.98 -12.61 -5.84
C PRO A 39 1.07 -13.84 -6.02
N GLY A 40 0.55 -14.02 -7.23
CA GLY A 40 -0.32 -15.17 -7.55
C GLY A 40 -1.77 -15.00 -7.14
N ILE A 41 -2.24 -13.80 -6.78
CA ILE A 41 -3.68 -13.53 -6.70
C ILE A 41 -4.36 -13.95 -8.01
N ASP A 42 -5.51 -14.60 -7.90
CA ASP A 42 -6.31 -14.99 -9.06
C ASP A 42 -6.85 -13.72 -9.76
N PRO A 43 -6.45 -13.44 -11.03
CA PRO A 43 -6.96 -12.30 -11.76
C PRO A 43 -8.47 -12.39 -12.04
N GLN A 44 -9.07 -13.58 -11.94
CA GLN A 44 -10.52 -13.78 -12.08
C GLN A 44 -11.28 -13.59 -10.76
N SER A 45 -10.57 -13.43 -9.64
CA SER A 45 -11.22 -13.14 -8.36
C SER A 45 -12.03 -11.84 -8.43
N SER A 46 -13.15 -11.81 -7.70
CA SER A 46 -14.02 -10.63 -7.62
C SER A 46 -13.25 -9.41 -7.12
N LEU A 47 -12.38 -9.59 -6.13
CA LEU A 47 -11.53 -8.53 -5.58
C LEU A 47 -10.62 -7.90 -6.64
N TYR A 48 -9.89 -8.72 -7.40
CA TYR A 48 -8.99 -8.24 -8.45
C TYR A 48 -9.76 -7.51 -9.56
N GLN A 49 -10.84 -8.11 -10.05
CA GLN A 49 -11.66 -7.55 -11.13
C GLN A 49 -12.32 -6.24 -10.72
N GLN A 50 -12.86 -6.15 -9.49
CA GLN A 50 -13.48 -4.93 -8.99
C GLN A 50 -12.46 -3.81 -8.78
N PHE A 51 -11.28 -4.12 -8.25
CA PHE A 51 -10.22 -3.13 -8.09
C PHE A 51 -9.75 -2.60 -9.44
N ARG A 52 -9.50 -3.49 -10.41
CA ARG A 52 -9.16 -3.10 -11.78
C ARG A 52 -10.25 -2.21 -12.42
N ALA A 53 -11.50 -2.64 -12.35
CA ALA A 53 -12.63 -1.88 -12.90
C ALA A 53 -12.78 -0.51 -12.23
N THR A 54 -12.56 -0.43 -10.92
CA THR A 54 -12.61 0.83 -10.16
C THR A 54 -11.54 1.79 -10.65
N LEU A 55 -10.30 1.35 -10.82
CA LEU A 55 -9.21 2.17 -11.33
C LEU A 55 -9.47 2.63 -12.78
N ALA A 56 -9.95 1.72 -13.64
CA ALA A 56 -10.29 2.02 -15.03
C ALA A 56 -11.40 3.08 -15.16
N ALA A 57 -12.33 3.11 -14.20
CA ALA A 57 -13.49 4.00 -14.21
C ALA A 57 -13.25 5.37 -13.52
N LEU A 58 -12.04 5.65 -13.02
CA LEU A 58 -11.76 6.93 -12.37
C LEU A 58 -11.86 8.08 -13.39
N PRO A 59 -12.64 9.14 -13.10
CA PRO A 59 -12.74 10.27 -14.01
C PRO A 59 -11.42 11.05 -14.05
N THR A 60 -11.13 11.67 -15.20
CA THR A 60 -9.89 12.44 -15.44
C THR A 60 -9.62 13.48 -14.36
N GLU A 61 -10.66 14.21 -13.92
CA GLU A 61 -10.57 15.20 -12.85
C GLU A 61 -10.09 14.57 -11.55
N ARG A 62 -10.65 13.42 -11.14
CA ARG A 62 -10.19 12.70 -9.94
C ARG A 62 -8.76 12.22 -10.06
N LEU A 63 -8.34 11.79 -11.25
CA LEU A 63 -6.95 11.37 -11.48
C LEU A 63 -5.97 12.54 -11.34
N ARG A 64 -6.26 13.67 -11.99
CA ARG A 64 -5.37 14.84 -12.02
C ARG A 64 -5.41 15.67 -10.73
N ASP A 65 -6.57 15.79 -10.12
CA ASP A 65 -6.77 16.70 -8.98
C ASP A 65 -6.57 15.97 -7.64
N SER A 66 -6.54 14.64 -7.63
CA SER A 66 -6.45 13.85 -6.39
C SER A 66 -5.43 12.72 -6.46
N ILE A 67 -5.59 11.74 -7.35
CA ILE A 67 -4.77 10.51 -7.32
C ILE A 67 -3.29 10.78 -7.63
N VAL A 68 -3.00 11.53 -8.70
CA VAL A 68 -1.62 11.87 -9.10
C VAL A 68 -0.95 12.77 -8.04
N PRO A 69 -1.54 13.89 -7.59
CA PRO A 69 -0.95 14.71 -6.54
C PRO A 69 -0.69 13.94 -5.24
N LEU A 70 -1.65 13.12 -4.79
CA LEU A 70 -1.50 12.29 -3.59
C LEU A 70 -0.34 11.31 -3.74
N GLY A 71 -0.24 10.64 -4.89
CA GLY A 71 0.87 9.74 -5.19
C GLY A 71 2.23 10.45 -5.11
N ARG A 72 2.35 11.63 -5.74
CA ARG A 72 3.59 12.43 -5.69
C ARG A 72 3.94 12.85 -4.27
N ILE A 73 2.96 13.19 -3.43
CA ILE A 73 3.18 13.49 -2.01
C ILE A 73 3.70 12.25 -1.28
N ILE A 74 3.07 11.08 -1.46
CA ILE A 74 3.46 9.85 -0.75
C ILE A 74 4.90 9.44 -1.07
N PHE A 75 5.31 9.49 -2.33
CA PHE A 75 6.65 9.06 -2.76
C PHE A 75 7.69 10.19 -2.78
N GLY A 76 7.27 11.45 -2.63
CA GLY A 76 8.14 12.63 -2.59
C GLY A 76 8.32 13.26 -1.21
N ARG A 77 7.65 12.75 -0.18
CA ARG A 77 7.76 13.27 1.19
C ARG A 77 9.12 13.02 1.82
N ASP A 78 9.45 13.84 2.80
CA ASP A 78 10.61 13.68 3.66
C ASP A 78 10.56 12.40 4.49
N ASP A 79 11.73 11.98 4.97
CA ASP A 79 11.82 10.88 5.92
C ASP A 79 11.15 11.25 7.25
N ILE A 80 10.26 10.37 7.70
CA ILE A 80 9.61 10.47 9.02
C ILE A 80 9.95 9.28 9.91
N LEU A 81 10.80 8.36 9.44
CA LEU A 81 11.25 7.20 10.21
C LEU A 81 11.85 7.55 11.58
N PRO A 82 12.64 8.64 11.72
CA PRO A 82 13.16 9.04 13.03
C PRO A 82 12.07 9.40 14.05
N ARG A 83 10.88 9.79 13.59
CA ARG A 83 9.77 10.20 14.45
C ARG A 83 8.96 9.03 15.01
N LEU A 84 9.20 7.80 14.55
CA LEU A 84 8.46 6.63 15.04
C LEU A 84 8.68 6.38 16.54
N THR A 85 9.81 6.81 17.09
CA THR A 85 10.09 6.74 18.54
C THR A 85 9.22 7.69 19.37
N GLU A 86 8.50 8.62 18.74
CA GLU A 86 7.53 9.51 19.40
C GLU A 86 6.20 8.81 19.69
N LEU A 87 5.94 7.64 19.10
CA LEU A 87 4.68 6.91 19.26
C LEU A 87 4.62 6.14 20.58
N ASP A 88 3.42 6.06 21.16
CA ASP A 88 3.16 5.24 22.35
C ASP A 88 3.14 3.75 21.97
N ALA A 89 4.20 3.03 22.34
CA ALA A 89 4.36 1.60 22.08
C ALA A 89 3.19 0.75 22.60
N GLY A 90 2.61 1.12 23.75
CA GLY A 90 1.49 0.40 24.36
C GLY A 90 0.17 0.61 23.61
N ARG A 91 0.10 1.61 22.73
CA ARG A 91 -1.08 1.96 21.91
C ARG A 91 -0.81 1.84 20.42
N THR A 92 0.26 1.16 20.03
CA THR A 92 0.61 0.97 18.63
C THR A 92 0.70 -0.52 18.30
N LEU A 93 0.27 -0.87 17.09
CA LEU A 93 0.40 -2.19 16.50
C LEU A 93 0.78 -1.99 15.03
N VAL A 94 1.81 -2.70 14.57
CA VAL A 94 2.18 -2.72 13.16
C VAL A 94 1.74 -4.04 12.54
N MET A 95 0.99 -3.97 11.44
CA MET A 95 0.54 -5.13 10.66
C MET A 95 0.96 -4.97 9.20
N CYS A 96 1.40 -6.04 8.56
CA CYS A 96 1.83 -6.03 7.16
C CYS A 96 1.48 -7.37 6.49
N GLY A 97 1.12 -7.36 5.20
CA GLY A 97 1.04 -8.59 4.41
C GLY A 97 2.41 -9.28 4.36
N ASP A 98 2.44 -10.61 4.53
CA ASP A 98 3.68 -11.38 4.48
C ASP A 98 4.34 -11.41 3.09
N GLN A 99 3.60 -11.00 2.06
CA GLN A 99 4.00 -10.97 0.66
C GLN A 99 3.89 -9.56 0.04
N ASP A 100 3.81 -8.50 0.85
CA ASP A 100 3.85 -7.12 0.37
C ASP A 100 5.18 -6.85 -0.36
N LYS A 101 5.09 -6.38 -1.61
CA LYS A 101 6.22 -6.03 -2.46
C LYS A 101 6.58 -4.56 -2.41
N PRO A 102 5.64 -3.61 -2.60
CA PRO A 102 5.98 -2.19 -2.51
C PRO A 102 6.46 -1.77 -1.12
N ARG A 103 6.03 -2.45 -0.05
CA ARG A 103 6.44 -2.22 1.34
C ARG A 103 6.77 -3.55 2.01
N PRO A 104 7.97 -4.11 1.81
CA PRO A 104 8.29 -5.46 2.25
C PRO A 104 8.17 -5.63 3.77
N PRO A 105 7.87 -6.84 4.28
CA PRO A 105 7.76 -7.15 5.71
C PRO A 105 8.92 -6.63 6.58
N SER A 106 10.13 -6.52 6.01
CA SER A 106 11.29 -5.94 6.70
C SER A 106 11.11 -4.48 7.09
N GLU A 107 10.42 -3.67 6.27
CA GLU A 107 10.13 -2.27 6.61
C GLU A 107 9.15 -2.19 7.79
N ALA A 108 8.11 -3.04 7.80
CA ALA A 108 7.15 -3.11 8.89
C ALA A 108 7.81 -3.60 10.20
N LEU A 109 8.72 -4.57 10.12
CA LEU A 109 9.52 -5.00 11.25
C LEU A 109 10.39 -3.86 11.79
N GLU A 110 11.09 -3.12 10.93
CA GLU A 110 11.90 -1.96 11.34
C GLU A 110 11.04 -0.90 12.03
N MET A 111 9.84 -0.62 11.50
CA MET A 111 8.90 0.31 12.13
C MET A 111 8.55 -0.15 13.55
N ALA A 112 8.17 -1.42 13.71
CA ALA A 112 7.78 -1.97 15.00
C ALA A 112 8.94 -1.97 16.01
N GLU A 113 10.15 -2.31 15.58
CA GLU A 113 11.36 -2.28 16.42
C GLU A 113 11.68 -0.85 16.90
N ARG A 114 11.53 0.15 16.03
CA ARG A 114 11.74 1.56 16.40
C ARG A 114 10.69 2.08 17.38
N ILE A 115 9.45 1.64 17.25
CA ILE A 115 8.36 2.02 18.15
C ILE A 115 8.46 1.24 19.47
N GLY A 116 8.99 0.01 19.44
CA GLY A 116 8.93 -0.94 20.54
C GLY A 116 7.57 -1.61 20.70
N CYS A 117 6.79 -1.71 19.61
CA CYS A 117 5.44 -2.26 19.63
C CYS A 117 5.36 -3.66 18.98
N PRO A 118 4.23 -4.39 19.16
CA PRO A 118 4.01 -5.64 18.47
C PRO A 118 4.00 -5.49 16.94
N HIS A 119 4.47 -6.54 16.26
CA HIS A 119 4.47 -6.69 14.81
C HIS A 119 3.75 -7.98 14.43
N VAL A 120 2.83 -7.91 13.47
CA VAL A 120 2.07 -9.07 12.98
C VAL A 120 2.12 -9.13 11.46
N LEU A 121 2.53 -10.29 10.93
CA LEU A 121 2.39 -10.58 9.51
C LEU A 121 1.03 -11.20 9.23
N ILE A 122 0.35 -10.66 8.22
CA ILE A 122 -0.93 -11.13 7.72
C ILE A 122 -0.60 -12.20 6.69
N PRO A 123 -0.96 -13.47 6.95
CA PRO A 123 -0.56 -14.56 6.08
C PRO A 123 -1.30 -14.48 4.75
N GLU A 124 -0.62 -14.92 3.69
CA GLU A 124 -1.21 -15.03 2.36
C GLU A 124 -1.76 -13.68 1.85
N ALA A 125 -1.01 -12.59 2.08
CA ALA A 125 -1.48 -11.24 1.77
C ALA A 125 -0.36 -10.30 1.31
N GLY A 126 -0.67 -9.39 0.39
CA GLY A 126 0.21 -8.37 -0.15
C GLY A 126 -0.11 -6.99 0.42
N HIS A 127 -0.13 -5.97 -0.45
CA HIS A 127 -0.21 -4.58 -0.02
C HIS A 127 -1.59 -4.20 0.56
N ILE A 128 -2.69 -4.64 -0.07
CA ILE A 128 -4.05 -4.43 0.46
C ILE A 128 -4.49 -5.60 1.34
N SER A 129 -3.64 -5.93 2.31
CA SER A 129 -3.77 -7.11 3.17
C SER A 129 -5.12 -7.22 3.91
N ASN A 130 -5.75 -6.09 4.23
CA ASN A 130 -7.08 -6.05 4.84
C ASN A 130 -8.21 -6.54 3.92
N LEU A 131 -8.02 -6.55 2.62
CA LEU A 131 -8.97 -7.08 1.64
C LEU A 131 -8.61 -8.51 1.21
N GLU A 132 -7.32 -8.87 1.23
CA GLU A 132 -6.86 -10.22 0.87
C GLU A 132 -7.06 -11.25 2.00
N ASN A 133 -6.98 -10.82 3.27
CA ASN A 133 -7.24 -11.67 4.42
C ASN A 133 -8.03 -10.91 5.52
N PRO A 134 -9.29 -10.52 5.24
CA PRO A 134 -10.08 -9.66 6.11
C PRO A 134 -10.38 -10.30 7.47
N GLU A 135 -10.57 -11.62 7.54
CA GLU A 135 -10.87 -12.33 8.78
C GLU A 135 -9.69 -12.24 9.76
N PHE A 136 -8.47 -12.53 9.29
CA PHE A 136 -7.26 -12.46 10.13
C PHE A 136 -7.01 -11.03 10.60
N VAL A 137 -7.10 -10.04 9.69
CA VAL A 137 -6.91 -8.63 10.03
C VAL A 137 -7.92 -8.17 11.08
N THR A 138 -9.20 -8.50 10.89
CA THR A 138 -10.26 -8.13 11.84
C THR A 138 -10.04 -8.76 13.21
N GLN A 139 -9.65 -10.04 13.27
CA GLN A 139 -9.38 -10.72 14.54
C GLN A 139 -8.23 -10.07 15.31
N VAL A 140 -7.11 -9.78 14.64
CA VAL A 140 -5.95 -9.14 15.27
C VAL A 140 -6.29 -7.73 15.78
N LEU A 141 -7.02 -6.94 15.00
CA LEU A 141 -7.46 -5.60 15.41
C LEU A 141 -8.40 -5.66 16.61
N LEU A 142 -9.37 -6.59 16.63
CA LEU A 142 -10.27 -6.76 17.76
C LEU A 142 -9.56 -7.22 19.03
N GLU A 143 -8.51 -8.04 18.92
CA GLU A 143 -7.68 -8.41 20.06
C GLU A 143 -6.90 -7.21 20.60
N PHE A 144 -6.30 -6.42 19.70
CA PHE A 144 -5.55 -5.23 20.06
C PHE A 144 -6.42 -4.18 20.78
N LEU A 145 -7.63 -3.92 20.28
CA LEU A 145 -8.56 -2.95 20.86
C LEU A 145 -9.13 -3.35 22.23
N ARG A 146 -8.97 -4.59 22.66
CA ARG A 146 -9.42 -5.07 23.99
C ARG A 146 -8.36 -4.91 25.08
N ARG A 147 -7.13 -4.54 24.71
CA ARG A 147 -6.00 -4.32 25.63
C ARG A 147 -6.07 -2.93 26.24
#